data_AF-A0AAE1BNS5-F1
#
_entry.id   AF-A0AAE1BNS5-F1
#
_cell.length_a   1.000
_cell.length_b   1.000
_cell.length_c   1.000
_cell.angle_alpha   90.00
_cell.angle_beta   90.00
_cell.angle_gamma   90.00
#
_symmetry.space_group_name_H-M   'P 1'
#
loop_
_entity.id
_entity.type
_entity.pdbx_description
1 polymer ?
#
loop_
_entity_poly.entity_id
_entity_poly.type
_entity_poly.pdbx_seq_one_letter_code
_entity_poly.pdbx_strand_id
1 'polypeptide(L)'
;MFTRAARNVLKTCPPRRGMAYVAEFKPPTMNDLPVPQGSWREHYNQRQRKNNIHLVAGILFTGATVAYAKESGLMVFGYGPKIGKE
;
A
#
# COMPACT_ATOMS: atom_id res chain seq x y z
N MET A 1 38.71 12.07 44.21
CA MET A 1 37.66 11.20 43.62
C MET A 1 37.53 11.57 42.15
N PHE A 2 38.08 10.76 41.24
CA PHE A 2 38.05 11.04 39.80
C PHE A 2 36.86 10.33 39.14
N THR A 3 36.01 11.09 38.45
CA THR A 3 34.90 10.59 37.64
C THR A 3 35.43 9.81 36.43
N ARG A 4 35.07 8.52 36.31
CA ARG A 4 35.33 7.70 35.11
C ARG A 4 34.33 8.07 34.01
N ALA A 5 34.73 8.97 33.11
CA ALA A 5 34.11 9.05 31.79
C ALA A 5 34.66 7.91 30.92
N ALA A 6 33.91 6.81 30.84
CA ALA A 6 34.20 5.73 29.90
C ALA A 6 33.86 6.22 28.48
N ARG A 7 34.86 6.71 27.74
CA ARG A 7 34.74 6.93 26.30
C ARG A 7 34.74 5.56 25.63
N ASN A 8 33.61 5.16 25.04
CA ASN A 8 33.57 4.01 24.15
C ASN A 8 34.41 4.32 22.92
N VAL A 9 35.59 3.69 22.85
CA VAL A 9 36.49 3.76 21.69
C VAL A 9 35.87 2.90 20.59
N LEU A 10 35.19 3.55 19.64
CA LEU A 10 34.84 2.93 18.36
C LEU A 10 36.15 2.57 17.65
N LYS A 11 36.49 1.27 17.62
CA LYS A 11 37.57 0.76 16.79
C LYS A 11 37.11 0.81 15.33
N THR A 12 37.37 1.92 14.65
CA THR A 12 37.30 1.96 13.19
C THR A 12 38.40 1.06 12.63
N CYS A 13 38.00 0.00 11.93
CA CYS A 13 38.90 -0.96 11.28
C CYS A 13 39.68 -0.25 10.14
N PRO A 14 41.01 -0.39 10.03
CA PRO A 14 41.77 0.19 8.92
C PRO A 14 41.42 -0.52 7.59
N PRO A 15 41.40 0.19 6.45
CA PRO A 15 40.87 -0.32 5.19
C PRO A 15 41.76 -1.40 4.57
N ARG A 16 41.14 -2.51 4.15
CA ARG A 16 41.73 -3.47 3.21
C ARG A 16 41.55 -2.93 1.79
N ARG A 17 42.64 -2.83 1.01
CA ARG A 17 42.66 -2.34 -0.38
C ARG A 17 41.66 -3.13 -1.23
N GLY A 18 40.58 -2.49 -1.65
CA GLY A 18 39.60 -3.06 -2.59
C GLY A 18 38.13 -2.75 -2.28
N MET A 19 37.78 -2.40 -1.04
CA MET A 19 36.43 -1.94 -0.71
C MET A 19 36.39 -0.41 -0.82
N ALA A 20 35.44 0.15 -1.58
CA ALA A 20 35.16 1.57 -1.52
C ALA A 20 34.85 1.94 -0.06
N TYR A 21 35.61 2.87 0.50
CA TYR A 21 35.39 3.37 1.85
C TYR A 21 34.01 4.03 1.87
N VAL A 22 33.02 3.40 2.50
CA VAL A 22 31.76 4.07 2.83
C VAL A 22 32.12 5.08 3.92
N ALA A 23 32.36 6.32 3.50
CA ALA A 23 32.88 7.37 4.37
C ALA A 23 31.96 7.73 5.54
N GLU A 24 30.69 7.32 5.44
CA GLU A 24 29.63 7.68 6.36
C GLU A 24 28.84 6.43 6.76
N PHE A 25 29.47 5.52 7.51
CA PHE A 25 28.76 4.42 8.17
C PHE A 25 28.07 4.97 9.42
N LYS A 26 26.75 5.24 9.33
CA LYS A 26 25.93 5.56 10.50
C LYS A 26 25.72 4.27 11.31
N PRO A 27 26.23 4.15 12.55
CA PRO A 27 25.94 3.00 13.38
C PRO A 27 24.43 2.91 13.63
N PRO A 28 23.81 1.72 13.56
CA PRO A 28 22.38 1.58 13.82
C PRO A 28 22.07 2.04 15.24
N THR A 29 21.18 3.02 15.34
CA THR A 29 20.69 3.56 16.60
C THR A 29 19.30 3.01 16.90
N MET A 30 18.89 3.04 18.17
CA MET A 30 17.53 2.64 18.59
C MET A 30 16.43 3.39 17.81
N ASN A 31 16.73 4.61 17.35
CA ASN A 31 15.83 5.45 16.55
C ASN A 31 15.60 4.91 15.13
N ASP A 32 16.45 4.00 14.64
CA ASP A 32 16.32 3.39 13.32
C ASP A 32 15.40 2.15 13.35
N LEU A 33 14.90 1.76 14.54
CA LEU A 33 13.94 0.67 14.67
C LEU A 33 12.54 1.10 14.19
N PRO A 34 11.77 0.18 13.61
CA PRO A 34 10.39 0.46 13.26
C PRO A 34 9.58 0.76 14.52
N VAL A 35 9.09 1.98 14.62
CA VAL A 35 8.15 2.37 15.66
C VAL A 35 6.82 1.67 15.38
N PRO A 36 6.15 1.07 16.39
CA PRO A 36 4.87 0.42 16.20
C PRO A 36 3.86 1.40 15.58
N GLN A 37 3.34 1.04 14.41
CA GLN A 37 2.41 1.84 13.64
C GLN A 37 0.99 1.68 14.20
N GLY A 38 0.59 2.61 15.08
CA GLY A 38 -0.79 2.79 15.54
C GLY A 38 -1.56 1.52 15.94
N SER A 39 -2.90 1.61 15.93
CA SER A 39 -3.73 0.41 16.06
C SER A 39 -3.96 -0.23 14.69
N TRP A 40 -3.71 -1.53 14.58
CA TRP A 40 -3.94 -2.29 13.34
C TRP A 40 -5.38 -2.15 12.84
N ARG A 41 -6.33 -2.07 13.78
CA ARG A 41 -7.77 -2.02 13.52
C ARG A 41 -8.15 -0.75 12.77
N GLU A 42 -7.64 0.39 13.21
CA GLU A 42 -7.95 1.67 12.57
C GLU A 42 -7.43 1.71 11.13
N HIS A 43 -6.19 1.28 10.93
CA HIS A 43 -5.59 1.18 9.61
C HIS A 43 -6.34 0.19 8.69
N TYR A 44 -6.78 -0.95 9.23
CA TYR A 44 -7.61 -1.90 8.49
C TYR A 44 -8.96 -1.29 8.09
N ASN A 45 -9.65 -0.61 9.01
CA ASN A 45 -10.95 0.02 8.76
C ASN A 45 -10.85 1.08 7.65
N GLN A 46 -9.78 1.88 7.65
CA GLN A 46 -9.53 2.86 6.59
C GLN A 46 -9.34 2.21 5.22
N ARG A 47 -8.62 1.08 5.15
CA ARG A 47 -8.46 0.32 3.91
C ARG A 47 -9.77 -0.31 3.45
N GLN A 48 -10.55 -0.86 4.39
CA GLN A 48 -11.87 -1.44 4.09
C GLN A 48 -12.81 -0.40 3.48
N ARG A 49 -12.86 0.82 4.04
CA ARG A 49 -13.68 1.90 3.49
C ARG A 49 -13.30 2.23 2.04
N LYS A 50 -12.00 2.32 1.74
CA LYS A 50 -11.52 2.56 0.36
C LYS A 50 -11.97 1.46 -0.60
N ASN A 51 -11.82 0.20 -0.20
CA ASN A 51 -12.22 -0.93 -1.03
C ASN A 51 -13.73 -0.96 -1.28
N ASN A 52 -14.55 -0.66 -0.27
CA ASN A 52 -16.00 -0.61 -0.43
C ASN A 52 -16.44 0.52 -1.37
N ILE A 53 -15.75 1.67 -1.35
CA ILE A 53 -15.97 2.76 -2.32
C ILE A 53 -15.66 2.28 -3.74
N HIS A 54 -14.52 1.61 -3.96
CA HIS A 54 -14.18 1.06 -5.27
C HIS A 54 -15.18 0.02 -5.76
N LEU A 55 -15.66 -0.85 -4.85
CA LEU A 55 -16.67 -1.86 -5.17
C LEU A 55 -17.97 -1.21 -5.66
N VAL A 56 -18.49 -0.23 -4.92
CA VAL A 56 -19.71 0.50 -5.29
C VAL A 56 -19.52 1.25 -6.60
N ALA A 57 -18.37 1.93 -6.77
CA ALA A 57 -18.05 2.64 -8.01
C ALA A 57 -18.01 1.69 -9.22
N GLY A 58 -17.40 0.51 -9.08
CA GLY A 58 -17.35 -0.50 -10.14
C GLY A 58 -18.74 -1.02 -10.52
N ILE A 59 -19.58 -1.34 -9.52
CA ILE A 59 -20.95 -1.80 -9.76
C ILE A 59 -21.78 -0.74 -10.48
N LEU A 60 -21.69 0.52 -10.04
CA LEU A 60 -22.40 1.63 -10.68
C LEU A 60 -21.91 1.87 -12.12
N PHE A 61 -20.60 1.87 -12.33
CA PHE A 61 -20.01 2.05 -13.66
C PHE A 61 -20.44 0.94 -14.62
N THR A 62 -20.31 -0.32 -14.22
CA THR A 62 -20.71 -1.45 -15.06
C THR A 62 -22.22 -1.46 -15.29
N GLY A 63 -23.02 -1.22 -14.26
CA GLY A 63 -24.48 -1.15 -14.37
C GLY A 63 -24.95 -0.06 -15.34
N ALA A 64 -24.40 1.16 -15.21
CA ALA A 64 -24.66 2.26 -16.12
C ALA A 64 -24.23 1.93 -17.56
N THR A 65 -23.04 1.33 -17.72
CA THR A 65 -22.53 0.93 -19.04
C THR A 65 -23.46 -0.07 -19.72
N VAL A 66 -23.93 -1.09 -18.99
CA VAL A 66 -24.86 -2.10 -19.52
C VAL A 66 -26.21 -1.49 -19.86
N ALA A 67 -26.76 -0.62 -19.01
CA ALA A 67 -28.01 0.07 -19.27
C ALA A 67 -27.93 0.93 -20.55
N TYR A 68 -26.86 1.72 -20.69
CA TYR A 68 -26.61 2.51 -21.89
C TYR A 68 -26.40 1.64 -23.14
N ALA A 69 -25.69 0.52 -23.02
CA ALA A 69 -25.50 -0.43 -24.12
C ALA A 69 -26.82 -1.07 -24.58
N LYS A 70 -27.79 -1.26 -23.67
CA LYS A 70 -29.14 -1.75 -24.00
C LYS A 70 -29.95 -0.69 -24.75
N GLU A 71 -29.92 0.56 -24.32
CA GLU A 71 -30.69 1.64 -24.96
C GLU A 71 -30.11 2.05 -26.32
N SER A 72 -28.78 2.07 -26.44
CA SER A 72 -28.09 2.40 -27.71
C SER A 72 -28.25 1.34 -28.81
N GLY A 73 -28.83 0.18 -28.51
CA GLY A 73 -29.03 -0.90 -29.47
C GLY A 73 -27.74 -1.58 -29.94
N LEU A 74 -26.60 -1.29 -29.28
CA LEU A 74 -25.29 -1.82 -29.64
C LEU A 74 -25.13 -3.29 -29.24
N MET A 75 -25.85 -3.74 -28.21
CA MET A 75 -25.86 -5.13 -27.73
C MET A 75 -27.23 -5.76 -27.87
N VAL A 76 -27.37 -6.73 -28.79
CA VAL A 76 -28.49 -7.66 -28.80
C VAL A 76 -28.24 -8.71 -27.73
N PHE A 77 -28.69 -8.42 -26.52
CA PHE A 77 -28.91 -9.47 -25.54
C PHE A 77 -30.00 -10.35 -26.13
N GLY A 78 -29.64 -11.54 -26.64
CA GLY A 78 -30.52 -12.49 -27.31
C GLY A 78 -31.61 -13.03 -26.38
N TYR A 79 -32.48 -12.14 -25.90
CA TYR A 79 -33.69 -12.47 -25.20
C TYR A 79 -34.52 -13.29 -26.17
N GLY A 80 -34.92 -14.50 -25.73
CA GLY A 80 -35.76 -15.39 -26.50
C GLY A 80 -37.04 -14.69 -26.98
N PRO A 81 -37.73 -15.25 -27.99
CA PRO A 81 -38.93 -14.64 -28.56
C PRO A 81 -39.89 -14.25 -27.44
N LYS A 82 -40.43 -13.02 -27.50
CA LYS A 82 -41.43 -12.55 -26.54
C LYS A 82 -42.68 -13.41 -26.68
N ILE A 83 -42.88 -14.36 -25.76
CA ILE A 83 -44.10 -15.16 -25.71
C ILE A 83 -45.16 -14.35 -24.95
N GLY A 84 -45.94 -13.56 -25.72
CA GLY A 84 -47.14 -12.81 -25.31
C GLY A 84 -46.89 -11.48 -24.57
N LYS A 85 -47.63 -10.39 -24.79
CA LYS A 85 -48.58 -9.95 -25.83
C LYS A 85 -48.21 -8.50 -26.21
N GLU A 86 -48.77 -8.05 -27.33
CA GLU A 86 -48.75 -6.68 -27.88
C GLU A 86 -48.77 -5.54 -26.85
#